data_AF-A0A1M7Q5K9-F1
#
_entry.id   AF-A0A1M7Q5K9-F1
#
_cell.length_a   1.000
_cell.length_b   1.000
_cell.length_c   1.000
_cell.angle_alpha   90.00
_cell.angle_beta   90.00
_cell.angle_gamma   90.00
#
_symmetry.space_group_name_H-M   'P 1'
#
loop_
_entity.id
_entity.type
_entity.pdbx_description
1 polymer ?
#
loop_
_entity_poly.entity_id
_entity_poly.type
_entity_poly.pdbx_seq_one_letter_code
_entity_poly.pdbx_strand_id
1 'polypeptide(L)'
;MLVISRFDVPEAEGAGFLERARAALGAFAARPGFVRGRVGRSADVPTAWALTTEWDSVGSFRRALSDFDVKVHASTLLAESSDEPSAFEVMGAWDGSAETVGRTDRAPDADVTRVGEPPR
;
A
#
# COMPACT_ATOMS: atom_id res chain seq x y z
N MET A 1 6.78 -6.12 -0.44
CA MET A 1 6.43 -4.68 -0.63
C MET A 1 5.34 -4.32 0.36
N LEU A 2 5.47 -3.16 1.01
CA LEU A 2 4.48 -2.59 1.93
C LEU A 2 3.86 -1.34 1.28
N VAL A 3 2.53 -1.26 1.26
CA VAL A 3 1.79 -0.08 0.79
C VAL A 3 1.00 0.50 1.95
N ILE A 4 1.15 1.79 2.19
CA ILE A 4 0.47 2.55 3.24
C ILE A 4 -0.23 3.73 2.57
N SER A 5 -1.55 3.80 2.70
CA SER A 5 -2.35 4.94 2.28
C SER A 5 -2.95 5.60 3.51
N ARG A 6 -2.65 6.89 3.71
CA ARG A 6 -3.20 7.69 4.80
C ARG A 6 -4.38 8.53 4.32
N PHE A 7 -5.35 8.71 5.21
CA PHE A 7 -6.57 9.47 4.93
C PHE A 7 -6.89 10.39 6.10
N ASP A 8 -7.44 11.56 5.78
CA ASP A 8 -8.14 12.43 6.72
C ASP A 8 -9.64 12.29 6.44
N VAL A 9 -10.36 11.70 7.38
CA VAL A 9 -11.77 11.34 7.24
C VAL A 9 -12.53 12.01 8.38
N PRO A 10 -13.50 12.90 8.10
CA PRO A 10 -14.35 13.47 9.12
C PRO A 10 -14.98 12.37 9.99
N GLU A 11 -15.05 12.57 11.30
CA GLU A 11 -15.48 11.51 12.23
C GLU A 11 -16.89 10.98 11.90
N ALA A 12 -17.79 11.86 11.45
CA ALA A 12 -19.13 11.52 11.01
C ALA A 12 -19.16 10.56 9.79
N GLU A 13 -18.11 10.55 8.97
CA GLU A 13 -17.99 9.72 7.77
C GLU A 13 -17.22 8.40 8.03
N GLY A 14 -16.64 8.24 9.21
CA GLY A 14 -15.74 7.13 9.53
C GLY A 14 -16.36 5.74 9.34
N ALA A 15 -17.65 5.57 9.64
CA ALA A 15 -18.35 4.30 9.42
C ALA A 15 -18.46 3.95 7.92
N GLY A 16 -18.79 4.94 7.08
CA GLY A 16 -18.86 4.77 5.64
C GLY A 16 -17.49 4.52 5.01
N PHE A 17 -16.47 5.24 5.48
CA PHE A 17 -15.09 4.99 5.08
C PHE A 17 -14.64 3.56 5.43
N LEU A 18 -14.93 3.07 6.64
CA LEU A 18 -14.54 1.71 7.05
C LEU A 18 -15.14 0.63 6.14
N GLU A 19 -16.41 0.77 5.75
CA GLU A 19 -17.06 -0.17 4.84
C GLU A 19 -16.42 -0.15 3.44
N ARG A 20 -16.11 1.04 2.89
CA ARG A 20 -15.38 1.15 1.62
C ARG A 20 -13.97 0.55 1.71
N ALA A 21 -13.25 0.81 2.80
CA ALA A 21 -11.93 0.28 3.03
C ALA A 21 -11.94 -1.26 3.16
N ARG A 22 -12.95 -1.83 3.81
CA ARG A 22 -13.16 -3.29 3.89
C ARG A 22 -13.42 -3.89 2.51
N ALA A 23 -14.28 -3.27 1.70
CA ALA A 23 -14.53 -3.72 0.33
C ALA A 23 -13.26 -3.68 -0.53
N ALA A 24 -12.48 -2.60 -0.44
CA ALA A 24 -11.19 -2.48 -1.11
C ALA A 24 -10.20 -3.58 -0.67
N LEU A 25 -10.09 -3.85 0.64
CA LEU A 25 -9.26 -4.95 1.16
C LEU A 25 -9.73 -6.32 0.67
N GLY A 26 -11.05 -6.54 0.60
CA GLY A 26 -11.62 -7.77 0.03
C GLY A 26 -11.23 -7.97 -1.43
N ALA A 27 -11.33 -6.91 -2.25
CA ALA A 27 -10.93 -6.94 -3.65
C ALA A 27 -9.41 -7.19 -3.79
N PHE A 28 -8.57 -6.55 -2.96
CA PHE A 28 -7.14 -6.81 -2.94
C PHE A 28 -6.80 -8.23 -2.49
N ALA A 29 -7.48 -8.76 -1.49
CA ALA A 29 -7.24 -10.11 -0.95
C ALA A 29 -7.51 -11.21 -1.97
N ALA A 30 -8.36 -10.96 -2.98
CA ALA A 30 -8.60 -11.88 -4.08
C ALA A 30 -7.49 -11.87 -5.14
N ARG A 31 -6.49 -10.97 -5.06
CA ARG A 31 -5.48 -10.80 -6.09
C ARG A 31 -4.24 -11.68 -5.85
N PRO A 32 -3.66 -12.27 -6.90
CA PRO A 32 -2.38 -12.96 -6.79
C PRO A 32 -1.29 -12.05 -6.22
N GLY A 33 -0.52 -12.59 -5.28
CA GLY A 33 0.59 -11.90 -4.63
C GLY A 33 0.20 -10.98 -3.47
N PHE A 34 -1.09 -10.89 -3.11
CA PHE A 34 -1.50 -10.26 -1.85
C PHE A 34 -1.08 -11.15 -0.66
N VAL A 35 -0.44 -10.53 0.34
CA VAL A 35 0.04 -11.22 1.54
C VAL A 35 -0.87 -10.95 2.73
N ARG A 36 -1.14 -9.67 3.02
CA ARG A 36 -2.03 -9.24 4.09
C ARG A 36 -2.46 -7.80 3.92
N GLY A 37 -3.53 -7.40 4.60
CA GLY A 37 -3.94 -6.00 4.65
C GLY A 37 -4.73 -5.67 5.90
N ARG A 38 -4.69 -4.39 6.30
CA ARG A 38 -5.33 -3.88 7.51
C ARG A 38 -5.84 -2.47 7.26
N VAL A 39 -6.97 -2.15 7.86
CA VAL A 39 -7.47 -0.77 7.99
C VAL A 39 -7.50 -0.42 9.47
N GLY A 40 -7.05 0.79 9.81
CA GLY A 40 -7.01 1.28 11.18
C GLY A 40 -7.30 2.77 11.25
N ARG A 41 -7.76 3.19 12.43
CA ARG A 41 -7.94 4.59 12.82
C ARG A 41 -6.94 4.91 13.93
N SER A 42 -6.38 6.11 13.93
CA SER A 42 -5.54 6.57 15.03
C SER A 42 -6.33 6.59 16.35
N ALA A 43 -5.66 6.22 17.44
CA ALA A 43 -6.24 6.24 18.78
C ALA A 43 -6.39 7.69 19.31
N ASP A 44 -5.48 8.58 18.90
CA ASP A 44 -5.39 9.95 19.42
C ASP A 44 -6.02 10.98 18.47
N VAL A 45 -6.14 10.65 17.17
CA VAL A 45 -6.68 11.55 16.14
C VAL A 45 -7.81 10.82 15.40
N PRO A 46 -9.07 10.95 15.82
CA PRO A 46 -10.20 10.18 15.27
C PRO A 46 -10.45 10.38 13.77
N THR A 47 -9.92 11.45 13.17
CA THR A 47 -10.02 11.68 11.72
C THR A 47 -8.90 11.02 10.92
N ALA A 48 -7.82 10.57 11.55
CA ALA A 48 -6.68 9.98 10.84
C ALA A 48 -6.86 8.46 10.67
N TRP A 49 -6.87 8.01 9.42
CA TRP A 49 -6.99 6.60 9.05
C TRP A 49 -5.81 6.13 8.21
N ALA A 50 -5.54 4.83 8.28
CA ALA A 50 -4.54 4.17 7.47
C ALA A 50 -5.07 2.86 6.88
N LEU A 51 -4.84 2.67 5.58
CA LEU A 51 -5.00 1.40 4.89
C LEU A 51 -3.60 0.86 4.56
N THR A 52 -3.29 -0.34 5.02
CA THR A 52 -2.01 -1.00 4.76
C THR A 52 -2.23 -2.30 3.99
N THR A 53 -1.39 -2.55 2.99
CA THR A 53 -1.36 -3.84 2.28
C THR A 53 0.07 -4.29 2.06
N GLU A 54 0.30 -5.59 2.09
CA GLU A 54 1.58 -6.21 1.80
C GLU A 54 1.45 -7.14 0.61
N TRP A 55 2.47 -7.11 -0.23
CA TRP A 55 2.53 -7.82 -1.51
C TRP A 55 3.87 -8.52 -1.67
N ASP A 56 3.86 -9.65 -2.38
CA ASP A 56 5.06 -10.44 -2.68
C ASP A 56 6.12 -9.65 -3.49
N SER A 57 5.67 -8.66 -4.27
CA SER A 57 6.48 -7.88 -5.20
C SER A 57 5.74 -6.61 -5.64
N VAL A 58 6.50 -5.64 -6.15
CA VAL A 58 5.93 -4.43 -6.78
C VAL A 58 5.09 -4.76 -8.03
N GLY A 59 5.46 -5.80 -8.77
CA GLY A 59 4.75 -6.23 -9.96
C GLY A 59 3.34 -6.73 -9.65
N SER A 60 3.18 -7.50 -8.57
CA SER A 60 1.86 -8.00 -8.17
C SER A 60 0.93 -6.88 -7.71
N PHE A 61 1.43 -5.93 -6.92
CA PHE A 61 0.66 -4.74 -6.54
C PHE A 61 0.21 -3.92 -7.75
N ARG A 62 1.12 -3.59 -8.67
CA ARG A 62 0.79 -2.82 -9.89
C ARG A 62 -0.24 -3.53 -10.78
N ARG A 63 -0.12 -4.86 -10.92
CA ARG A 63 -1.12 -5.66 -11.66
C ARG A 63 -2.46 -5.69 -10.94
N ALA A 64 -2.50 -5.77 -9.62
CA ALA A 64 -3.72 -5.74 -8.84
C ALA A 64 -4.53 -4.46 -9.09
N LEU A 65 -3.88 -3.29 -9.18
CA LEU A 65 -4.53 -2.00 -9.47
C LEU A 65 -5.22 -1.95 -10.86
N SER A 66 -4.86 -2.86 -11.77
CA SER A 66 -5.48 -2.92 -13.09
C SER A 66 -6.76 -3.76 -13.12
N ASP A 67 -7.02 -4.55 -12.08
CA ASP A 67 -8.17 -5.44 -11.99
C ASP A 67 -9.50 -4.70 -11.88
N PHE A 68 -10.57 -5.29 -12.41
CA PHE A 68 -11.88 -4.67 -12.44
C PHE A 68 -12.46 -4.43 -11.04
N ASP A 69 -12.48 -5.47 -10.19
CA ASP A 69 -13.08 -5.35 -8.85
C ASP A 69 -12.26 -4.38 -7.98
N VAL A 70 -10.93 -4.41 -8.12
CA VAL A 70 -10.04 -3.43 -7.48
C VAL A 70 -10.34 -2.02 -7.95
N LYS A 71 -10.59 -1.80 -9.24
CA LYS A 71 -10.94 -0.46 -9.75
C LYS A 71 -12.28 0.02 -9.17
N VAL A 72 -13.28 -0.85 -9.12
CA VAL A 72 -14.60 -0.53 -8.57
C VAL A 72 -14.52 -0.18 -7.09
N HIS A 73 -13.76 -0.95 -6.31
CA HIS A 73 -13.78 -0.82 -4.85
C HIS A 73 -12.66 0.05 -4.26
N ALA A 74 -11.49 0.11 -4.90
CA ALA A 74 -10.30 0.74 -4.34
C ALA A 74 -9.87 2.03 -5.06
N SER A 75 -10.15 2.23 -6.36
CA SER A 75 -9.58 3.38 -7.08
C SER A 75 -10.05 4.72 -6.52
N THR A 76 -11.35 4.91 -6.30
CA THR A 76 -11.87 6.16 -5.70
C THR A 76 -11.37 6.35 -4.28
N LEU A 77 -11.37 5.27 -3.47
CA LEU A 77 -10.84 5.32 -2.11
C LEU A 77 -9.38 5.79 -2.11
N LEU A 78 -8.51 5.15 -2.90
CA LEU A 78 -7.09 5.49 -2.96
C LEU A 78 -6.84 6.90 -3.51
N ALA A 79 -7.72 7.44 -4.36
CA ALA A 79 -7.63 8.82 -4.83
C ALA A 79 -7.86 9.85 -3.70
N GLU A 80 -8.53 9.47 -2.60
CA GLU A 80 -8.73 10.30 -1.42
C GLU A 80 -7.53 10.26 -0.45
N SER A 81 -6.53 9.41 -0.70
CA SER A 81 -5.37 9.31 0.19
C SER A 81 -4.47 10.55 0.09
N SER A 82 -3.77 10.86 1.18
CA SER A 82 -2.78 11.94 1.22
C SER A 82 -1.70 11.76 0.15
N ASP A 83 -1.24 12.88 -0.41
CA ASP A 83 -0.18 12.91 -1.43
C ASP A 83 1.22 12.78 -0.80
N GLU A 84 1.55 11.55 -0.41
CA GLU A 84 2.81 11.18 0.22
C GLU A 84 3.33 9.84 -0.35
N PRO A 85 4.63 9.53 -0.21
CA PRO A 85 5.14 8.21 -0.56
C PRO A 85 4.33 7.12 0.14
N SER A 86 3.73 6.24 -0.65
CA SER A 86 2.79 5.22 -0.16
C SER A 86 3.28 3.80 -0.39
N ALA A 87 4.39 3.61 -1.10
CA ALA A 87 4.90 2.31 -1.53
C ALA A 87 6.35 2.13 -1.08
N PHE A 88 6.60 1.08 -0.30
CA PHE A 88 7.87 0.85 0.39
C PHE A 88 8.37 -0.59 0.19
N GLU A 89 9.68 -0.72 0.17
CA GLU A 89 10.35 -2.01 0.28
C GLU A 89 10.37 -2.44 1.75
N VAL A 90 10.15 -3.73 2.00
CA VAL A 90 10.24 -4.28 3.35
C VAL A 90 11.69 -4.63 3.57
N MET A 91 12.36 -3.89 4.44
CA MET A 91 13.79 -4.08 4.77
C MET A 91 14.00 -5.02 5.96
N GLY A 92 12.95 -5.26 6.75
CA GLY A 92 12.90 -6.23 7.84
C GLY A 92 11.46 -6.40 8.30
N ALA A 93 11.11 -7.58 8.78
CA ALA A 93 9.78 -7.90 9.28
C ALA A 93 9.85 -8.82 10.49
N TRP A 94 8.93 -8.64 11.44
CA TRP A 94 8.76 -9.51 12.60
C TRP A 94 7.33 -10.04 12.62
N ASP A 95 7.17 -11.32 12.30
CA ASP A 95 5.90 -12.05 12.46
C ASP A 95 5.97 -12.88 13.76
N GLY A 96 6.17 -12.20 14.89
CA GLY A 96 6.46 -12.79 16.20
C GLY A 96 7.80 -12.31 16.76
N SER A 97 8.53 -13.17 17.47
CA SER A 97 9.81 -12.80 18.11
C SER A 97 11.03 -12.96 17.20
N ALA A 98 10.86 -13.48 15.98
CA ALA A 98 11.95 -13.72 15.05
C ALA A 98 11.90 -12.73 13.87
N GLU A 99 13.07 -12.28 13.46
CA GLU A 99 13.23 -11.42 12.29
C GLU A 99 13.20 -12.23 11.00
N THR A 100 12.52 -11.68 10.00
CA THR A 100 12.67 -12.01 8.60
C THR A 100 13.38 -10.86 7.90
N VAL A 101 14.58 -11.11 7.40
CA VAL A 101 15.36 -10.12 6.65
C VAL A 101 14.62 -9.77 5.37
N GLY A 102 14.48 -8.47 5.12
CA GLY A 102 13.83 -7.96 3.93
C GLY A 102 14.61 -8.21 2.64
N ARG A 103 13.96 -7.99 1.50
CA ARG A 103 14.61 -8.03 0.18
C ARG A 103 14.49 -6.68 -0.50
N THR A 104 15.61 -6.19 -1.04
CA THR A 104 15.63 -5.01 -1.91
C THR A 104 15.36 -5.45 -3.34
N ASP A 105 14.32 -4.91 -3.94
CA ASP A 105 14.08 -4.98 -5.38
C ASP A 105 14.65 -3.70 -6.07
N ARG A 106 15.14 -2.71 -5.30
CA ARG A 106 15.90 -1.56 -5.83
C ARG A 106 17.21 -2.02 -6.46
N ALA A 107 17.44 -1.56 -7.68
CA ALA A 107 18.72 -1.79 -8.36
C ALA A 107 19.85 -1.07 -7.60
N PRO A 108 21.05 -1.68 -7.47
CA PRO A 108 22.19 -1.06 -6.77
C PRO A 108 22.61 0.29 -7.33
N ASP A 109 22.29 0.54 -8.60
CA ASP A 109 22.65 1.72 -9.38
C ASP A 109 21.50 2.70 -9.56
N ALA A 110 20.36 2.51 -8.88
CA ALA A 110 19.16 3.33 -9.05
C ALA A 110 19.39 4.85 -8.85
N ASP A 111 20.43 5.24 -8.11
CA ASP A 111 20.80 6.65 -7.87
C ASP A 111 21.90 7.19 -8.82
N VAL A 112 22.51 6.33 -9.63
CA VAL A 112 23.60 6.71 -10.56
C VAL A 112 23.18 6.68 -12.03
N THR A 113 22.09 6.02 -12.40
CA THR A 113 21.57 6.06 -13.77
C THR A 113 20.78 7.35 -14.02
N ARG A 114 21.43 8.38 -14.60
CA ARG A 114 20.69 9.49 -15.24
C ARG A 114 20.38 9.11 -16.68
N VAL A 115 19.10 9.19 -17.06
CA VAL A 115 18.69 9.06 -18.46
C VAL A 115 19.37 10.19 -19.27
N GLY A 116 20.34 9.83 -20.12
CA GLY A 116 20.98 10.76 -21.07
C GLY A 116 22.50 10.94 -20.96
N GLU A 117 23.23 10.17 -20.16
CA GLU A 117 24.70 10.31 -20.09
C GLU A 117 25.40 9.53 -21.24
N PRO A 118 26.28 10.16 -22.04
CA PRO A 118 26.94 9.49 -23.15
C PRO A 118 28.00 8.49 -22.64
N PRO A 119 28.22 7.38 -23.37
CA PRO A 119 29.24 6.40 -23.02
C PRO A 119 30.63 7.03 -23.04
N ARG A 120 31.46 6.72 -22.03
CA ARG A 120 32.90 7.03 -22.02
C ARG A 120 33.67 6.04 -22.88
#